data_AF-A0A9P0D3H9-F1
#
_entry.id   AF-A0A9P0D3H9-F1
#
_cell.length_a   1.000
_cell.length_b   1.000
_cell.length_c   1.000
_cell.angle_alpha   90.00
_cell.angle_beta   90.00
_cell.angle_gamma   90.00
#
_symmetry.space_group_name_H-M   'P 1'
#
loop_
_entity.id
_entity.type
_entity.pdbx_description
1 polymer ?
#
loop_
_entity_poly.entity_id
_entity_poly.type
_entity_poly.pdbx_seq_one_letter_code
_entity_poly.pdbx_strand_id
1 'polypeptide(L)'
;MEADTMYSMIERKLKNVKINVPADYTNVCREARKTPAKCNVEYLEHTYFKNFQNYLCFNSIRPGRGIGDPRVTDIRALQYLPDGTINFKLHFSDQWQPLPQRKNQKVERMALENFPHLYDKRLAIKRRKFDDLQELKSILEKDYHNFYNIPFK
;
A
#
# COMPACT_ATOMS: atom_id res chain seq x y z
N MET A 1 14.47 -4.14 17.65
CA MET A 1 13.65 -3.05 17.11
C MET A 1 14.31 -2.55 15.82
N GLU A 2 14.14 -3.29 14.71
CA GLU A 2 14.82 -2.98 13.43
C GLU A 2 13.98 -2.06 12.52
N ALA A 3 12.66 -2.05 12.68
CA ALA A 3 11.74 -1.25 11.87
C ALA A 3 11.91 0.27 12.05
N ASP A 4 12.21 0.74 13.27
CA ASP A 4 12.46 2.16 13.56
C ASP A 4 13.76 2.69 12.94
N THR A 5 14.68 1.80 12.52
CA THR A 5 15.97 2.23 11.98
C THR A 5 15.83 2.81 10.56
N MET A 6 15.00 2.21 9.70
CA MET A 6 14.83 2.68 8.31
C MET A 6 14.18 4.05 8.26
N TYR A 7 13.09 4.24 9.00
CA TYR A 7 12.37 5.50 9.07
C TYR A 7 13.30 6.62 9.60
N SER A 8 13.98 6.37 10.71
CA SER A 8 14.93 7.32 11.31
C SER A 8 16.07 7.71 10.33
N MET A 9 16.55 6.75 9.53
CA MET A 9 17.58 7.01 8.51
C MET A 9 17.06 7.88 7.37
N ILE A 10 15.84 7.63 6.90
CA ILE A 10 15.19 8.43 5.84
C ILE A 10 14.97 9.85 6.36
N GLU A 11 14.40 10.01 7.54
CA GLU A 11 14.13 11.32 8.15
C GLU A 11 15.41 12.14 8.31
N ARG A 12 16.49 11.52 8.80
CA ARG A 12 17.80 12.18 8.91
C ARG A 12 18.34 12.63 7.55
N LYS A 13 18.15 11.83 6.51
CA LYS A 13 18.63 12.13 5.14
C LYS A 13 17.73 13.16 4.45
N LEU A 14 16.45 13.22 4.78
CA LEU A 14 15.49 14.18 4.24
C LEU A 14 15.69 15.60 4.78
N LYS A 15 16.26 15.73 5.99
CA LYS A 15 16.52 17.02 6.63
C LYS A 15 17.37 17.92 5.72
N ASN A 16 16.88 19.15 5.49
CA ASN A 16 17.51 20.17 4.63
C ASN A 16 17.68 19.74 3.16
N VAL A 17 16.97 18.72 2.70
CA VAL A 17 16.92 18.36 1.27
C VAL A 17 15.76 19.10 0.62
N LYS A 18 16.06 19.78 -0.49
CA LYS A 18 15.02 20.37 -1.33
C LYS A 18 14.32 19.26 -2.10
N ILE A 19 13.00 19.19 -1.97
CA ILE A 19 12.17 18.24 -2.72
C ILE A 19 11.29 19.04 -3.67
N ASN A 20 11.52 18.87 -4.96
CA ASN A 20 10.75 19.55 -6.01
C ASN A 20 9.64 18.65 -6.55
N VAL A 21 9.84 17.32 -6.57
CA VAL A 21 8.84 16.35 -7.03
C VAL A 21 8.86 15.07 -6.19
N PRO A 22 7.75 14.30 -6.15
CA PRO A 22 7.70 13.02 -5.45
C PRO A 22 8.82 12.03 -5.83
N ALA A 23 9.32 12.09 -7.07
CA ALA A 23 10.42 11.25 -7.52
C ALA A 23 11.72 11.51 -6.72
N ASP A 24 11.95 12.72 -6.21
CA ASP A 24 13.14 13.05 -5.42
C ASP A 24 13.17 12.26 -4.11
N TYR A 25 12.00 11.99 -3.51
CA TYR A 25 11.91 11.13 -2.34
C TYR A 25 12.44 9.73 -2.61
N THR A 26 12.32 9.21 -3.84
CA THR A 26 12.82 7.86 -4.13
C THR A 26 14.33 7.79 -4.00
N ASN A 27 15.03 8.83 -4.42
CA ASN A 27 16.48 8.93 -4.31
C ASN A 27 16.90 9.09 -2.85
N VAL A 28 16.22 9.97 -2.10
CA VAL A 28 16.44 10.14 -0.65
C VAL A 28 16.25 8.82 0.09
N CYS A 29 15.13 8.12 -0.15
CA CYS A 29 14.83 6.85 0.49
C CYS A 29 15.85 5.77 0.13
N ARG A 30 16.27 5.68 -1.13
CA ARG A 30 17.25 4.69 -1.61
C ARG A 30 18.62 4.91 -0.98
N GLU A 31 19.01 6.18 -0.78
CA GLU A 31 20.29 6.55 -0.18
C GLU A 31 20.30 6.63 1.35
N ALA A 32 19.13 6.58 1.99
CA ALA A 32 19.00 6.72 3.43
C ALA A 32 19.82 5.69 4.21
N ARG A 33 19.86 4.44 3.71
CA ARG A 33 20.66 3.35 4.27
C ARG A 33 21.87 3.07 3.39
N LYS A 34 23.06 3.05 3.98
CA LYS A 34 24.32 2.68 3.28
C LYS A 34 24.74 1.23 3.56
N THR A 35 24.55 0.76 4.79
CA THR A 35 24.97 -0.56 5.27
C THR A 35 23.77 -1.28 5.91
N PRO A 36 23.56 -2.59 5.71
CA PRO A 36 24.32 -3.50 4.85
C PRO A 36 24.09 -3.29 3.35
N ALA A 37 22.97 -2.68 2.95
CA ALA A 37 22.68 -2.33 1.57
C ALA A 37 21.72 -1.14 1.50
N LYS A 38 21.59 -0.52 0.32
CA LYS A 38 20.59 0.52 0.04
C LYS A 38 19.16 0.01 0.28
N CYS A 39 18.23 0.94 0.51
CA CYS A 39 16.82 0.58 0.58
C CYS A 39 16.32 0.20 -0.82
N ASN A 40 15.51 -0.86 -0.92
CA ASN A 40 14.73 -1.09 -2.14
C ASN A 40 13.59 -0.07 -2.17
N VAL A 41 13.49 0.69 -3.25
CA VAL A 41 12.50 1.77 -3.38
C VAL A 41 11.92 1.74 -4.78
N GLU A 42 10.61 1.54 -4.82
CA GLU A 42 9.80 1.51 -6.03
C GLU A 42 8.89 2.74 -6.05
N TYR A 43 8.83 3.40 -7.21
CA TYR A 43 7.90 4.51 -7.43
C TYR A 43 6.60 3.96 -7.99
N LEU A 44 5.51 4.12 -7.23
CA LEU A 44 4.23 3.53 -7.58
C LEU A 44 3.45 4.43 -8.55
N GLU A 45 2.93 3.81 -9.59
CA GLU A 45 2.02 4.45 -10.55
C GLU A 45 0.59 3.93 -10.44
N HIS A 46 -0.33 4.53 -11.19
CA HIS A 46 -1.72 4.07 -11.25
C HIS A 46 -1.86 2.60 -11.70
N THR A 47 -0.89 2.11 -12.49
CA THR A 47 -0.79 0.72 -12.98
C THR A 47 -0.43 -0.27 -11.88
N TYR A 48 0.14 0.16 -10.75
CA TYR A 48 0.49 -0.73 -9.65
C TYR A 48 -0.76 -1.30 -8.95
N PHE A 49 -1.82 -0.50 -8.85
CA PHE A 49 -3.01 -0.87 -8.10
C PHE A 49 -3.86 -1.85 -8.90
N LYS A 50 -4.08 -3.04 -8.33
CA LYS A 50 -4.95 -4.09 -8.88
C LYS A 50 -6.35 -4.04 -8.25
N ASN A 51 -7.37 -4.42 -9.01
CA ASN A 51 -8.76 -4.49 -8.54
C ASN A 51 -9.10 -5.92 -8.09
N PHE A 52 -9.40 -6.06 -6.80
CA PHE A 52 -9.75 -7.35 -6.19
C PHE A 52 -11.24 -7.48 -5.84
N GLN A 53 -12.08 -6.47 -6.12
CA GLN A 53 -13.47 -6.43 -5.61
C GLN A 53 -14.29 -7.67 -5.99
N ASN A 54 -14.15 -8.14 -7.23
CA ASN A 54 -14.89 -9.31 -7.74
C ASN A 54 -14.17 -10.65 -7.49
N TYR A 55 -13.01 -10.63 -6.81
CA TYR A 55 -12.13 -11.77 -6.67
C TYR A 55 -11.82 -12.11 -5.19
N LEU A 56 -12.65 -11.62 -4.27
CA LEU A 56 -12.52 -11.94 -2.85
C LEU A 56 -13.05 -13.36 -2.57
N CYS A 57 -12.15 -14.27 -2.19
CA CYS A 57 -12.52 -15.63 -1.78
C CYS A 57 -13.33 -15.68 -0.48
N PHE A 58 -13.15 -14.69 0.39
CA PHE A 58 -13.85 -14.56 1.67
C PHE A 58 -14.43 -13.15 1.80
N ASN A 59 -15.69 -13.05 2.23
CA ASN A 59 -16.35 -11.76 2.45
C ASN A 59 -15.93 -11.10 3.77
N SER A 60 -15.34 -11.87 4.69
CA SER A 60 -14.89 -11.38 5.99
C SER A 60 -13.82 -12.30 6.56
N ILE A 61 -12.89 -11.72 7.32
CA ILE A 61 -11.91 -12.44 8.13
C ILE A 61 -12.37 -12.60 9.59
N ARG A 62 -13.62 -12.22 9.92
CA ARG A 62 -14.14 -12.31 11.29
C ARG A 62 -14.26 -13.78 11.73
N PRO A 63 -13.65 -14.19 12.86
CA PRO A 63 -13.69 -15.60 13.28
C PRO A 63 -15.05 -16.03 13.80
N GLY A 64 -15.79 -15.19 14.52
CA GLY A 64 -17.13 -15.56 15.00
C GLY A 64 -18.24 -14.66 14.45
N ARG A 65 -19.50 -15.04 14.68
CA ARG A 65 -20.69 -14.39 14.10
C ARG A 65 -21.60 -13.79 15.15
N GLY A 66 -21.71 -14.42 16.31
CA GLY A 66 -22.60 -14.06 17.40
C GLY A 66 -22.12 -12.90 18.28
N ILE A 67 -22.90 -12.64 19.32
CA ILE A 67 -22.54 -11.77 20.44
C ILE A 67 -21.65 -12.58 21.40
N GLY A 68 -20.53 -12.01 21.84
CA GLY A 68 -19.53 -12.72 22.66
C GLY A 68 -18.48 -13.49 21.86
N ASP A 69 -18.72 -13.69 20.56
CA ASP A 69 -17.80 -14.33 19.64
C ASP A 69 -16.58 -13.45 19.30
N PRO A 70 -15.42 -14.07 18.99
CA PRO A 70 -14.22 -13.35 18.58
C PRO A 70 -14.43 -12.47 17.33
N ARG A 71 -13.89 -11.26 17.39
CA ARG A 71 -13.95 -10.24 16.35
C ARG A 71 -12.63 -10.16 15.60
N VAL A 72 -12.63 -9.38 14.51
CA VAL A 72 -11.41 -9.14 13.72
C VAL A 72 -10.29 -8.53 14.57
N THR A 73 -10.63 -7.70 15.55
CA THR A 73 -9.70 -7.07 16.49
C THR A 73 -8.99 -8.06 17.41
N ASP A 74 -9.55 -9.25 17.59
CA ASP A 74 -9.02 -10.28 18.49
C ASP A 74 -8.02 -11.20 17.76
N ILE A 75 -7.94 -11.09 16.43
CA ILE A 75 -6.99 -11.86 15.62
C ILE A 75 -5.56 -11.37 15.89
N ARG A 76 -4.66 -12.31 16.18
CA ARG A 76 -3.23 -12.03 16.37
C ARG A 76 -2.37 -12.38 15.18
N ALA A 77 -2.76 -13.39 14.42
CA ALA A 77 -2.05 -13.77 13.23
C ALA A 77 -2.99 -14.35 12.18
N LEU A 78 -2.67 -14.11 10.92
CA LEU A 78 -3.31 -14.73 9.75
C LEU A 78 -2.23 -15.45 8.95
N GLN A 79 -2.55 -16.65 8.47
CA GLN A 79 -1.71 -17.40 7.55
C GLN A 79 -2.49 -17.64 6.27
N TYR A 80 -1.94 -17.15 5.16
CA TYR A 80 -2.48 -17.34 3.82
C TYR A 80 -1.77 -18.52 3.17
N LEU A 81 -2.52 -19.56 2.80
CA LEU A 81 -1.97 -20.76 2.15
C LEU A 81 -2.18 -20.70 0.62
N PRO A 82 -1.34 -21.40 -0.18
CA PRO A 82 -1.48 -21.42 -1.64
C PRO A 82 -2.79 -22.01 -2.15
N ASP A 83 -3.45 -22.85 -1.34
CA ASP A 83 -4.78 -23.37 -1.61
C ASP A 83 -5.90 -22.32 -1.38
N GLY A 84 -5.52 -21.09 -1.01
CA GLY A 84 -6.42 -20.01 -0.65
C GLY A 84 -7.25 -20.30 0.60
N THR A 85 -6.77 -21.18 1.48
CA THR A 85 -7.26 -21.30 2.85
C THR A 85 -6.60 -20.21 3.69
N ILE A 86 -7.37 -19.59 4.57
CA ILE A 86 -6.87 -18.62 5.54
C ILE A 86 -6.97 -19.27 6.91
N ASN A 87 -5.84 -19.40 7.60
CA ASN A 87 -5.82 -19.80 9.00
C ASN A 87 -5.64 -18.57 9.90
N PHE A 88 -6.11 -18.65 11.14
CA PHE A 88 -6.00 -17.59 12.12
C PHE A 88 -5.55 -18.13 13.49
N LYS A 89 -5.08 -17.20 14.34
CA LYS A 89 -4.84 -17.40 15.77
C LYS A 89 -5.42 -16.25 16.58
N LEU A 90 -5.92 -16.53 17.77
CA LEU A 90 -6.35 -15.52 18.74
C LEU A 90 -5.25 -15.21 19.77
N HIS A 91 -4.36 -16.17 20.03
CA HIS A 91 -3.14 -16.00 20.80
C HIS A 91 -1.94 -16.58 20.06
N PHE A 92 -0.74 -16.04 20.29
CA PHE A 92 0.48 -16.50 19.59
C PHE A 92 0.81 -17.97 19.86
N SER A 93 0.47 -18.46 21.05
CA SER A 93 0.63 -19.85 21.51
C SER A 93 -0.37 -20.82 20.88
N ASP A 94 -1.47 -20.34 20.31
CA ASP A 94 -2.51 -21.20 19.75
C ASP A 94 -1.98 -21.96 18.53
N GLN A 95 -2.58 -23.11 18.24
CA GLN A 95 -2.39 -23.77 16.95
C GLN A 95 -3.14 -23.01 15.86
N TRP A 96 -2.65 -23.11 14.62
CA TRP A 96 -3.36 -22.54 13.47
C TRP A 96 -4.71 -23.21 13.28
N GLN A 97 -5.77 -22.41 13.20
CA GLN A 97 -7.11 -22.90 12.92
C GLN A 97 -7.62 -22.33 11.60
N PRO A 98 -8.33 -23.11 10.78
CA PRO A 98 -8.94 -22.59 9.57
C PRO A 98 -9.99 -21.54 9.92
N LEU A 99 -10.02 -20.45 9.16
CA LEU A 99 -11.02 -19.41 9.32
C LEU A 99 -12.42 -20.05 9.11
N PRO A 100 -13.34 -19.93 10.07
CA PRO A 100 -14.64 -20.60 10.03
C PRO A 100 -15.63 -19.79 9.15
N GLN A 101 -15.23 -19.52 7.92
CA GLN A 101 -16.01 -18.81 6.92
C GLN A 101 -16.10 -19.66 5.66
N ARG A 102 -17.26 -19.65 5.02
CA ARG A 102 -17.44 -20.36 3.76
C ARG A 102 -16.69 -19.62 2.66
N LYS A 103 -15.78 -20.32 1.99
CA LYS A 103 -15.10 -19.82 0.80
C LYS A 103 -16.09 -19.66 -0.36
N ASN A 104 -16.01 -18.55 -1.08
CA ASN A 104 -16.73 -18.38 -2.33
C ASN A 104 -16.09 -19.24 -3.42
N GLN A 105 -16.79 -20.32 -3.82
CA GLN A 105 -16.29 -21.26 -4.82
C GLN A 105 -16.35 -20.73 -6.25
N LYS A 106 -17.07 -19.62 -6.50
CA LYS A 106 -17.20 -19.02 -7.83
C LYS A 106 -16.01 -18.14 -8.22
N VAL A 107 -15.10 -17.86 -7.28
CA VAL A 107 -13.94 -17.03 -7.54
C VAL A 107 -12.80 -17.90 -8.05
N GLU A 108 -12.43 -17.67 -9.31
CA GLU A 108 -11.26 -18.30 -9.91
C GLU A 108 -9.97 -17.78 -9.26
N ARG A 109 -8.99 -18.68 -9.10
CA ARG A 109 -7.66 -18.30 -8.65
C ARG A 109 -6.85 -17.88 -9.86
N MET A 110 -6.23 -16.72 -9.77
CA MET A 110 -5.37 -16.19 -10.81
C MET A 110 -4.10 -15.60 -10.21
N ALA A 111 -3.02 -15.57 -10.99
CA ALA A 111 -1.79 -14.91 -10.62
C ALA A 111 -1.99 -13.38 -10.50
N LEU A 112 -1.16 -12.71 -9.70
CA LEU A 112 -1.33 -11.28 -9.38
C LEU A 112 -1.28 -10.41 -10.65
N GLU A 113 -0.44 -10.78 -11.62
CA GLU A 113 -0.32 -10.10 -12.91
C GLU A 113 -1.63 -10.06 -13.70
N ASN A 114 -2.46 -11.10 -13.56
CA ASN A 114 -3.68 -11.28 -14.35
C ASN A 114 -4.88 -10.51 -13.79
N PHE A 115 -4.77 -9.95 -12.57
CA PHE A 115 -5.86 -9.13 -12.04
C PHE A 115 -5.99 -7.83 -12.84
N PRO A 116 -7.24 -7.36 -13.06
CA PRO A 116 -7.47 -6.07 -13.70
C PRO A 116 -6.87 -4.94 -12.87
N HIS A 117 -6.49 -3.85 -13.53
CA HIS A 117 -6.04 -2.64 -12.83
C HIS A 117 -7.22 -1.95 -12.15
N LEU A 118 -6.97 -1.33 -10.99
CA LEU A 118 -7.96 -0.53 -10.27
C LEU A 118 -8.23 0.79 -10.98
N TYR A 119 -7.23 1.31 -11.69
CA TYR A 119 -7.31 2.58 -12.41
C TYR A 119 -6.82 2.38 -13.84
N ASP A 120 -7.62 2.79 -14.83
CA ASP A 120 -7.24 2.74 -16.24
C ASP A 120 -6.27 3.87 -16.64
N LYS A 121 -6.27 4.95 -15.85
CA LYS A 121 -5.44 6.13 -16.06
C LYS A 121 -5.15 6.84 -14.74
N ARG A 122 -4.22 7.78 -14.78
CA ARG A 122 -3.93 8.67 -13.65
C ARG A 122 -5.19 9.38 -13.17
N LEU A 123 -5.43 9.36 -11.86
CA LEU A 123 -6.59 9.99 -11.24
C LEU A 123 -6.55 11.51 -11.43
N ALA A 124 -7.66 12.06 -11.93
CA ALA A 124 -7.87 13.50 -11.98
C ALA A 124 -8.08 14.05 -10.57
N ILE A 125 -7.35 15.12 -10.24
CA ILE A 125 -7.50 15.84 -8.98
C ILE A 125 -8.63 16.86 -9.07
N LYS A 126 -9.11 17.35 -7.93
CA LYS A 126 -10.11 18.44 -7.91
C LYS A 126 -9.49 19.72 -8.46
N ARG A 127 -10.28 20.54 -9.15
CA ARG A 127 -9.86 21.87 -9.65
C ARG A 127 -9.11 22.71 -8.62
N ARG A 128 -9.67 22.87 -7.41
CA ARG A 128 -9.01 23.62 -6.32
C ARG A 128 -7.58 23.14 -6.05
N LYS A 129 -7.38 21.82 -5.93
CA LYS A 129 -6.05 21.24 -5.71
C LYS A 129 -5.12 21.52 -6.89
N PHE A 130 -5.65 21.57 -8.11
CA PHE A 130 -4.85 21.88 -9.28
C PHE A 130 -4.36 23.33 -9.24
N ASP A 131 -5.25 24.27 -8.91
CA ASP A 131 -4.92 25.68 -8.78
C ASP A 131 -3.88 25.90 -7.66
N ASP A 132 -4.06 25.27 -6.48
CA ASP A 132 -3.07 25.30 -5.38
C ASP A 132 -1.68 24.81 -5.85
N LEU A 133 -1.62 23.76 -6.69
CA LEU A 133 -0.37 23.26 -7.24
C LEU A 133 0.25 24.20 -8.30
N GLN A 134 -0.56 25.00 -9.00
CA GLN A 134 -0.04 26.02 -9.91
C GLN A 134 0.62 27.16 -9.15
N GLU A 135 0.05 27.57 -8.01
CA GLU A 135 0.62 28.62 -7.16
C GLU A 135 2.00 28.22 -6.61
N LEU A 136 2.17 26.95 -6.22
CA LEU A 136 3.45 26.40 -5.74
C LEU A 136 4.58 26.50 -6.78
N LYS A 137 4.28 26.59 -8.08
CA LYS A 137 5.32 26.72 -9.12
C LYS A 137 6.18 27.96 -8.92
N SER A 138 5.66 29.02 -8.30
CA SER A 138 6.41 30.25 -8.03
C SER A 138 7.66 30.05 -7.16
N ILE A 139 7.66 29.04 -6.28
CA ILE A 139 8.77 28.72 -5.37
C ILE A 139 9.60 27.51 -5.83
N LEU A 140 9.15 26.83 -6.90
CA LEU A 140 9.82 25.66 -7.46
C LEU A 140 10.69 26.03 -8.65
N GLU A 141 11.72 25.23 -8.86
CA GLU A 141 12.56 25.33 -10.06
C GLU A 141 11.74 25.07 -11.33
N LYS A 142 11.98 25.88 -12.37
CA LYS A 142 11.20 25.89 -13.62
C LYS A 142 11.16 24.52 -14.31
N ASP A 143 12.25 23.77 -14.22
CA ASP A 143 12.40 22.45 -14.84
C ASP A 143 11.38 21.43 -14.32
N TYR A 144 10.84 21.63 -13.10
CA TYR A 144 9.86 20.74 -12.48
C TYR A 144 8.41 21.18 -12.69
N HIS A 145 8.16 22.36 -13.25
CA HIS A 145 6.80 22.91 -13.39
C HIS A 145 5.89 22.00 -14.20
N ASN A 146 6.44 21.29 -15.18
CA ASN A 146 5.65 20.39 -16.04
C ASN A 146 5.06 19.21 -15.26
N PHE A 147 5.72 18.74 -14.19
CA PHE A 147 5.21 17.64 -13.37
C PHE A 147 3.83 17.96 -12.76
N TYR A 148 3.58 19.23 -12.44
CA TYR A 148 2.36 19.71 -11.80
C TYR A 148 1.23 20.04 -12.81
N ASN A 149 1.44 19.83 -14.11
CA ASN A 149 0.41 19.95 -15.15
C ASN A 149 -0.43 18.65 -15.22
N ILE A 150 -1.10 18.32 -14.13
CA ILE A 150 -1.84 17.05 -14.00
C ILE A 150 -3.32 17.20 -14.35
N PRO A 151 -3.98 16.14 -14.83
CA PRO A 151 -5.41 16.18 -15.14
C PRO A 151 -6.24 16.60 -13.92
N PHE A 152 -7.24 17.45 -14.14
CA PHE A 152 -8.19 17.87 -13.11
C PHE A 152 -9.63 17.72 -13.58
N LYS A 153 -10.55 17.68 -12.61
CA LYS A 153 -12.00 17.62 -12.80
C LYS A 153 -12.71 18.55 -11.82
#